data_AF-A0A6N7EED3-F1
#
_entry.id   AF-A0A6N7EED3-F1
#
_cell.length_a   1.000
_cell.length_b   1.000
_cell.length_c   1.000
_cell.angle_alpha   90.00
_cell.angle_beta   90.00
_cell.angle_gamma   90.00
#
_symmetry.space_group_name_H-M   'P 1'
#
loop_
_entity.id
_entity.type
_entity.pdbx_description
1 polymer ?
#
loop_
_entity_poly.entity_id
_entity_poly.type
_entity_poly.pdbx_seq_one_letter_code
_entity_poly.pdbx_strand_id
1 'polypeptide(L)'
;MDVTAGDVLLYRGHGFLSRAIRFLDGGEVNHAAIALSATDQAEAAAHGLDVSLIARAAEGAQAVIVMRAEDADTGAAVARARAYLDDGVPYAYQQILLLAGLCLTRRVPIDNALFRRALRRILEAAAELLNALVDRGTDLMICSEYVYRCYREAGLDLVPGVPGAAAVPGAAVPEAAAAPGAAPEAAALPGGAVPEATTAPGAVPEAAAVPAGPGDGVVLMEWLETRPLPESAPVAGATADPAAVAERAEYEVDELLARYFVAEEGSAVAPAGAVLEVEAVLPEVTDEEIAAAAAALGAAAARARQPGGAVMESAIDPVGALRSLFSTNANFVTPRDLHVSALLHEVDRVP
;
A
#
# COMPACT_ATOMS: atom_id res chain seq x y z
N MET A 1 11.28 -19.77 -13.45
CA MET A 1 10.94 -19.18 -12.14
C MET A 1 10.60 -20.33 -11.21
N ASP A 2 11.36 -20.51 -10.14
CA ASP A 2 11.04 -21.46 -9.06
C ASP A 2 9.98 -20.84 -8.15
N VAL A 3 8.70 -21.11 -8.45
CA VAL A 3 7.55 -20.59 -7.70
C VAL A 3 6.71 -21.73 -7.16
N THR A 4 6.31 -21.59 -5.90
CA THR A 4 5.39 -22.46 -5.20
C THR A 4 4.28 -21.64 -4.54
N ALA A 5 3.16 -22.29 -4.23
CA ALA A 5 2.04 -21.62 -3.58
C ALA A 5 2.46 -21.04 -2.22
N GLY A 6 2.11 -19.78 -2.01
CA GLY A 6 2.49 -18.99 -0.85
C GLY A 6 3.65 -18.04 -1.09
N ASP A 7 4.53 -18.30 -2.06
CA ASP A 7 5.66 -17.41 -2.33
C ASP A 7 5.19 -15.96 -2.53
N VAL A 8 5.92 -15.03 -1.93
CA VAL A 8 5.71 -13.60 -2.09
C VAL A 8 6.45 -13.15 -3.35
N LEU A 9 5.71 -12.61 -4.31
CA LEU A 9 6.24 -12.14 -5.57
C LEU A 9 6.40 -10.63 -5.49
N LEU A 10 7.63 -10.15 -5.61
CA LEU A 10 7.94 -8.73 -5.55
C LEU A 10 8.40 -8.24 -6.93
N TYR A 11 7.73 -7.20 -7.43
CA TYR A 11 7.92 -6.70 -8.78
C TYR A 11 8.66 -5.38 -8.79
N ARG A 12 9.57 -5.25 -9.74
CA ARG A 12 10.20 -3.99 -10.13
C ARG A 12 9.63 -3.56 -11.48
N GLY A 13 8.75 -2.57 -11.51
CA GLY A 13 8.12 -2.05 -12.72
C GLY A 13 9.00 -1.08 -13.52
N HIS A 14 8.64 -0.88 -14.79
CA HIS A 14 9.36 0.00 -15.73
C HIS A 14 8.95 1.48 -15.67
N GLY A 15 7.74 1.79 -15.22
CA GLY A 15 7.17 3.15 -15.27
C GLY A 15 7.85 4.15 -14.32
N PHE A 16 7.65 5.45 -14.57
CA PHE A 16 8.16 6.51 -13.69
C PHE A 16 7.42 6.54 -12.35
N LEU A 17 6.16 6.13 -12.32
CA LEU A 17 5.41 5.90 -11.09
C LEU A 17 6.05 4.77 -10.26
N SER A 18 6.32 3.62 -10.88
CA SER A 18 7.05 2.51 -10.25
C SER A 18 8.44 2.95 -9.75
N ARG A 19 9.13 3.82 -10.50
CA ARG A 19 10.40 4.42 -10.11
C ARG A 19 10.24 5.37 -8.92
N ALA A 20 9.19 6.19 -8.88
CA ALA A 20 8.93 7.12 -7.78
C ALA A 20 8.62 6.41 -6.47
N ILE A 21 7.84 5.33 -6.51
CA ILE A 21 7.60 4.48 -5.34
C ILE A 21 8.93 3.98 -4.78
N ARG A 22 9.78 3.38 -5.63
CA ARG A 22 11.10 2.89 -5.22
C ARG A 22 12.01 3.99 -4.69
N PHE A 23 11.98 5.15 -5.34
CA PHE A 23 12.75 6.33 -4.95
C PHE A 23 12.37 6.84 -3.55
N LEU A 24 11.08 6.98 -3.26
CA LEU A 24 10.60 7.46 -1.96
C LEU A 24 10.66 6.39 -0.87
N ASP A 25 10.40 5.14 -1.23
CA ASP A 25 10.43 4.02 -0.29
C ASP A 25 11.87 3.59 0.04
N GLY A 26 12.83 3.87 -0.85
CA GLY A 26 14.23 3.43 -0.71
C GLY A 26 14.40 1.93 -0.93
N GLY A 27 13.51 1.32 -1.73
CA GLY A 27 13.45 -0.10 -2.00
C GLY A 27 13.73 -0.44 -3.47
N GLU A 28 13.97 -1.73 -3.74
CA GLU A 28 14.20 -2.22 -5.10
C GLU A 28 12.90 -2.47 -5.88
N VAL A 29 11.80 -2.68 -5.18
CA VAL A 29 10.51 -3.15 -5.70
C VAL A 29 9.40 -2.14 -5.41
N ASN A 30 8.35 -2.13 -6.23
CA ASN A 30 7.21 -1.22 -6.09
C ASN A 30 5.85 -1.91 -5.99
N HIS A 31 5.81 -3.23 -6.14
CA HIS A 31 4.57 -3.99 -6.11
C HIS A 31 4.81 -5.38 -5.52
N ALA A 32 3.76 -5.94 -4.93
CA ALA A 32 3.80 -7.24 -4.26
C ALA A 32 2.54 -8.05 -4.58
N ALA A 33 2.70 -9.36 -4.69
CA ALA A 33 1.62 -10.32 -4.88
C ALA A 33 1.93 -11.62 -4.12
N ILE A 34 0.94 -12.51 -4.00
CA ILE A 34 1.13 -13.84 -3.41
C ILE A 34 0.84 -14.91 -4.46
N ALA A 35 1.74 -15.88 -4.60
CA ALA A 35 1.55 -17.02 -5.48
C ALA A 35 0.43 -17.92 -4.95
N LEU A 36 -0.60 -18.18 -5.76
CA LEU A 36 -1.65 -19.14 -5.44
C LEU A 36 -1.30 -20.56 -5.91
N SER A 37 -0.41 -20.65 -6.88
CA SER A 37 0.10 -21.86 -7.52
C SER A 37 1.46 -21.55 -8.16
N ALA A 38 2.04 -22.51 -8.90
CA ALA A 38 3.25 -22.25 -9.69
C ALA A 38 3.00 -21.33 -10.91
N THR A 39 1.74 -21.08 -11.28
CA THR A 39 1.37 -20.29 -12.47
C THR A 39 0.56 -19.05 -12.16
N ASP A 40 -0.19 -19.07 -11.07
CA ASP A 40 -1.18 -18.04 -10.74
C ASP A 40 -0.77 -17.29 -9.49
N GLN A 41 -1.04 -15.99 -9.48
CA GLN A 41 -0.89 -15.12 -8.33
C GLN A 41 -2.20 -14.40 -8.01
N ALA A 42 -2.32 -13.95 -6.78
CA ALA A 42 -3.32 -12.99 -6.35
C ALA A 42 -2.66 -11.65 -6.05
N GLU A 43 -3.25 -10.57 -6.53
CA GLU A 43 -2.76 -9.21 -6.34
C GLU A 43 -3.89 -8.21 -6.20
N ALA A 44 -3.61 -7.07 -5.55
CA ALA A 44 -4.49 -5.91 -5.61
C ALA A 44 -4.21 -5.13 -6.90
N ALA A 45 -5.16 -5.19 -7.84
CA ALA A 45 -5.13 -4.54 -9.14
C ALA A 45 -6.15 -3.39 -9.24
N ALA A 46 -6.28 -2.79 -10.42
CA ALA A 46 -7.10 -1.60 -10.64
C ALA A 46 -8.60 -1.81 -10.43
N HIS A 47 -9.08 -3.05 -10.58
CA HIS A 47 -10.47 -3.45 -10.37
C HIS A 47 -10.68 -4.16 -9.02
N GLY A 48 -9.64 -4.17 -8.19
CA GLY A 48 -9.56 -4.85 -6.91
C GLY A 48 -8.74 -6.12 -6.94
N LEU A 49 -9.02 -7.04 -6.02
CA LEU A 49 -8.27 -8.29 -6.00
C LEU A 49 -8.59 -9.10 -7.25
N ASP A 50 -7.52 -9.54 -7.90
CA ASP A 50 -7.61 -10.32 -9.12
C ASP A 50 -6.61 -11.48 -9.08
N VAL A 51 -6.90 -12.50 -9.87
CA VAL A 51 -6.01 -13.61 -10.14
C VAL A 51 -5.43 -13.46 -11.53
N SER A 52 -4.11 -13.35 -11.62
CA SER A 52 -3.40 -13.20 -12.89
C SER A 52 -2.32 -14.26 -13.07
N LEU A 53 -1.92 -14.49 -14.32
CA LEU A 53 -0.80 -15.38 -14.63
C LEU A 53 0.52 -14.70 -14.25
N ILE A 54 1.35 -15.38 -13.47
CA ILE A 54 2.67 -14.89 -13.04
C ILE A 54 3.54 -14.54 -14.25
N ALA A 55 3.51 -15.38 -15.29
CA ALA A 55 4.26 -15.13 -16.53
C ALA A 55 3.86 -13.80 -17.19
N ARG A 56 2.55 -13.51 -17.24
CA ARG A 56 2.04 -12.26 -17.84
C ARG A 56 2.43 -11.04 -17.01
N ALA A 57 2.37 -11.14 -15.68
CA ALA A 57 2.80 -10.07 -14.80
C ALA A 57 4.32 -9.83 -14.90
N ALA A 58 5.11 -10.90 -15.03
CA ALA A 58 6.56 -10.83 -15.20
C ALA A 58 6.97 -10.15 -16.51
N GLU A 59 6.25 -10.39 -17.63
CA GLU A 59 6.49 -9.71 -18.91
C GLU A 59 6.40 -8.17 -18.81
N GLY A 60 5.58 -7.66 -17.88
CA GLY A 60 5.42 -6.23 -17.62
C GLY A 60 6.45 -5.63 -16.66
N ALA A 61 7.39 -6.41 -16.14
CA ALA A 61 8.33 -6.01 -15.10
C ALA A 61 9.79 -5.98 -15.58
N GLN A 62 10.63 -5.20 -14.90
CA GLN A 62 12.11 -5.17 -15.01
C GLN A 62 12.76 -6.30 -14.24
N ALA A 63 12.08 -6.79 -13.21
CA ALA A 63 12.49 -7.94 -12.44
C ALA A 63 11.32 -8.43 -11.60
N VAL A 64 11.32 -9.73 -11.33
CA VAL A 64 10.49 -10.38 -10.33
C VAL A 64 11.41 -11.09 -9.35
N ILE A 65 11.26 -10.77 -8.07
CA ILE A 65 11.96 -11.42 -6.97
C ILE A 65 10.97 -12.34 -6.29
N VAL A 66 11.31 -13.63 -6.19
CA VAL A 66 10.50 -14.64 -5.50
C VAL A 66 11.04 -14.79 -4.09
N MET A 67 10.22 -14.48 -3.10
CA MET A 67 10.55 -14.53 -1.69
C MET A 67 9.73 -15.62 -1.01
N ARG A 68 10.37 -16.43 -0.16
CA ARG A 68 9.72 -17.54 0.54
C ARG A 68 9.86 -17.40 2.06
N ALA A 69 8.78 -17.69 2.78
CA ALA A 69 8.83 -17.80 4.24
C ALA A 69 9.44 -19.14 4.66
N GLU A 70 10.47 -19.13 5.49
CA GLU A 70 11.04 -20.36 6.05
C GLU A 70 10.10 -20.98 7.09
N ASP A 71 10.01 -22.30 7.10
CA ASP A 71 9.31 -23.09 8.13
C ASP A 71 7.84 -22.69 8.41
N ALA A 72 7.21 -21.99 7.46
CA ALA A 72 5.83 -21.51 7.58
C ALA A 72 4.86 -22.46 6.86
N ASP A 73 3.69 -22.69 7.46
CA ASP A 73 2.55 -23.25 6.73
C ASP A 73 1.97 -22.18 5.78
N THR A 74 2.54 -22.12 4.58
CA THR A 74 2.06 -21.20 3.55
C THR A 74 0.66 -21.54 3.03
N GLY A 75 0.16 -22.75 3.31
CA GLY A 75 -1.19 -23.18 2.95
C GLY A 75 -2.26 -22.31 3.62
N ALA A 76 -2.06 -21.93 4.88
CA ALA A 76 -2.95 -21.03 5.59
C ALA A 76 -2.97 -19.62 4.98
N ALA A 77 -1.80 -19.09 4.57
CA ALA A 77 -1.71 -17.78 3.90
C ALA A 77 -2.38 -17.80 2.52
N VAL A 78 -2.21 -18.88 1.74
CA VAL A 78 -2.90 -19.08 0.46
C VAL A 78 -4.41 -19.22 0.66
N ALA A 79 -4.86 -19.91 1.70
CA ALA A 79 -6.29 -20.00 2.04
C ALA A 79 -6.87 -18.62 2.38
N ARG A 80 -6.13 -17.78 3.10
CA ARG A 80 -6.52 -16.37 3.36
C ARG A 80 -6.58 -15.55 2.08
N ALA A 81 -5.60 -15.68 1.21
CA ALA A 81 -5.58 -14.99 -0.09
C ALA A 81 -6.82 -15.33 -0.92
N ARG A 82 -7.22 -16.61 -0.95
CA ARG A 82 -8.44 -17.07 -1.62
C ARG A 82 -9.72 -16.58 -0.97
N ALA A 83 -9.79 -16.59 0.36
CA ALA A 83 -10.96 -16.06 1.08
C ALA A 83 -11.22 -14.59 0.72
N TYR A 84 -10.17 -13.76 0.67
CA TYR A 84 -10.32 -12.36 0.26
C TYR A 84 -10.79 -12.18 -1.19
N LEU A 85 -10.39 -13.08 -2.10
CA LEU A 85 -10.89 -13.10 -3.48
C LEU A 85 -12.38 -13.49 -3.53
N ASP A 86 -12.76 -14.52 -2.76
CA ASP A 86 -14.11 -15.08 -2.73
C ASP A 86 -15.12 -14.12 -2.08
N ASP A 87 -14.70 -13.40 -1.04
CA ASP A 87 -15.52 -12.40 -0.36
C ASP A 87 -15.87 -11.22 -1.29
N GLY A 88 -15.22 -11.11 -2.45
CA GLY A 88 -15.43 -10.04 -3.41
C GLY A 88 -15.22 -8.67 -2.78
N VAL A 89 -14.43 -8.61 -1.68
CA VAL A 89 -14.11 -7.37 -1.00
C VAL A 89 -13.51 -6.49 -2.09
N PRO A 90 -14.16 -5.36 -2.39
CA PRO A 90 -13.70 -4.51 -3.46
C PRO A 90 -12.46 -3.80 -2.92
N TYR A 91 -11.35 -4.51 -3.01
CA TYR A 91 -10.06 -3.95 -2.73
C TYR A 91 -9.82 -2.88 -3.76
N ALA A 92 -9.23 -1.82 -3.32
CA ALA A 92 -8.64 -0.89 -4.23
C ALA A 92 -7.55 -0.27 -3.41
N TYR A 93 -6.32 -0.38 -3.88
CA TYR A 93 -5.39 0.70 -3.69
C TYR A 93 -4.29 0.53 -4.74
N GLN A 94 -4.46 1.34 -5.78
CA GLN A 94 -3.50 1.52 -6.84
C GLN A 94 -2.24 2.21 -6.33
N GLN A 95 -1.20 2.07 -7.14
CA GLN A 95 0.14 2.61 -6.89
C GLN A 95 0.13 4.10 -6.49
N ILE A 96 -0.84 4.87 -6.96
CA ILE A 96 -1.06 6.30 -6.62
C ILE A 96 -1.16 6.55 -5.13
N LEU A 97 -1.88 5.70 -4.42
CA LEU A 97 -2.18 5.99 -3.03
C LEU A 97 -1.11 5.44 -2.08
N LEU A 98 -0.45 4.33 -2.46
CA LEU A 98 0.85 3.96 -1.90
C LEU A 98 1.84 5.12 -2.06
N LEU A 99 1.92 5.69 -3.26
CA LEU A 99 2.78 6.83 -3.54
C LEU A 99 2.42 8.07 -2.71
N ALA A 100 1.13 8.37 -2.53
CA ALA A 100 0.68 9.45 -1.66
C ALA A 100 1.07 9.21 -0.18
N GLY A 101 0.89 7.99 0.33
CA GLY A 101 1.33 7.60 1.67
C GLY A 101 2.85 7.75 1.84
N LEU A 102 3.63 7.35 0.84
CA LEU A 102 5.08 7.57 0.82
C LEU A 102 5.42 9.06 0.82
N CYS A 103 4.78 9.87 -0.03
CA CYS A 103 5.00 11.33 -0.03
C CYS A 103 4.72 11.99 1.33
N LEU A 104 3.75 11.48 2.08
CA LEU A 104 3.39 11.99 3.40
C LEU A 104 4.39 11.58 4.49
N THR A 105 4.89 10.34 4.41
CA THR A 105 5.67 9.70 5.50
C THR A 105 7.18 9.67 5.24
N ARG A 106 7.62 9.97 4.02
CA ARG A 106 9.03 9.94 3.60
C ARG A 106 9.53 11.34 3.30
N ARG A 107 10.86 11.48 3.17
CA ARG A 107 11.45 12.74 2.72
C ARG A 107 11.13 12.96 1.24
N VAL A 108 10.69 14.16 0.89
CA VAL A 108 10.36 14.55 -0.48
C VAL A 108 11.08 15.83 -0.89
N PRO A 109 11.51 15.98 -2.16
CA PRO A 109 12.21 17.16 -2.65
C PRO A 109 11.21 18.27 -2.99
N ILE A 110 10.57 18.84 -1.96
CA ILE A 110 9.49 19.81 -2.12
C ILE A 110 9.95 21.18 -2.68
N ASP A 111 11.25 21.42 -2.75
CA ASP A 111 11.82 22.64 -3.34
C ASP A 111 11.99 22.51 -4.87
N ASN A 112 11.84 21.32 -5.44
CA ASN A 112 11.88 21.10 -6.88
C ASN A 112 10.50 21.37 -7.50
N ALA A 113 10.40 22.36 -8.40
CA ALA A 113 9.14 22.78 -9.01
C ALA A 113 8.40 21.66 -9.79
N LEU A 114 9.13 20.78 -10.47
CA LEU A 114 8.54 19.64 -11.19
C LEU A 114 8.00 18.61 -10.20
N PHE A 115 8.76 18.31 -9.14
CA PHE A 115 8.29 17.41 -8.09
C PHE A 115 7.08 17.99 -7.35
N ARG A 116 7.03 19.29 -7.08
CA ARG A 116 5.85 19.95 -6.47
C ARG A 116 4.60 19.76 -7.30
N ARG A 117 4.70 19.88 -8.63
CA ARG A 117 3.58 19.60 -9.54
C ARG A 117 3.14 18.14 -9.46
N ALA A 118 4.08 17.21 -9.50
CA ALA A 118 3.79 15.79 -9.34
C ALA A 118 3.13 15.51 -7.98
N LEU A 119 3.69 16.05 -6.90
CA LEU A 119 3.20 15.90 -5.53
C LEU A 119 1.78 16.40 -5.37
N ARG A 120 1.48 17.61 -5.85
CA ARG A 120 0.13 18.16 -5.85
C ARG A 120 -0.84 17.19 -6.55
N ARG A 121 -0.49 16.75 -7.77
CA ARG A 121 -1.36 15.86 -8.54
C ARG A 121 -1.52 14.50 -7.86
N ILE A 122 -0.48 13.93 -7.27
CA ILE A 122 -0.53 12.69 -6.48
C ILE A 122 -1.55 12.83 -5.34
N LEU A 123 -1.50 13.91 -4.58
CA LEU A 123 -2.40 14.16 -3.45
C LEU A 123 -3.85 14.36 -3.91
N GLU A 124 -4.07 15.13 -4.99
CA GLU A 124 -5.39 15.34 -5.59
C GLU A 124 -5.98 14.02 -6.13
N ALA A 125 -5.19 13.27 -6.90
CA ALA A 125 -5.60 11.98 -7.45
C ALA A 125 -5.91 10.96 -6.35
N ALA A 126 -5.11 10.94 -5.28
CA ALA A 126 -5.35 10.11 -4.12
C ALA A 126 -6.68 10.48 -3.43
N ALA A 127 -6.99 11.77 -3.31
CA ALA A 127 -8.26 12.25 -2.75
C ALA A 127 -9.46 11.88 -3.64
N GLU A 128 -9.35 12.08 -4.96
CA GLU A 128 -10.36 11.68 -5.95
C GLU A 128 -10.68 10.19 -5.85
N LEU A 129 -9.63 9.37 -5.82
CA LEU A 129 -9.74 7.92 -5.79
C LEU A 129 -10.32 7.42 -4.47
N LEU A 130 -9.89 7.97 -3.33
CA LEU A 130 -10.52 7.68 -2.04
C LEU A 130 -12.02 7.97 -2.07
N ASN A 131 -12.43 9.14 -2.58
CA ASN A 131 -13.85 9.49 -2.64
C ASN A 131 -14.63 8.51 -3.53
N ALA A 132 -14.09 8.11 -4.68
CA ALA A 132 -14.72 7.13 -5.57
C ALA A 132 -14.87 5.76 -4.89
N LEU A 133 -13.98 5.42 -3.96
CA LEU A 133 -13.96 4.17 -3.21
C LEU A 133 -14.91 4.16 -2.00
N VAL A 134 -15.03 5.28 -1.28
CA VAL A 134 -15.98 5.43 -0.16
C VAL A 134 -17.41 5.15 -0.62
N ASP A 135 -17.80 5.69 -1.76
CA ASP A 135 -19.16 5.58 -2.29
C ASP A 135 -19.56 4.15 -2.65
N ARG A 136 -18.59 3.23 -2.76
CA ARG A 136 -18.80 1.81 -3.03
C ARG A 136 -18.70 0.92 -1.79
N GLY A 137 -18.45 1.48 -0.61
CA GLY A 137 -18.30 0.72 0.64
C GLY A 137 -17.08 -0.20 0.64
N THR A 138 -16.00 0.25 0.02
CA THR A 138 -14.76 -0.53 -0.17
C THR A 138 -13.80 -0.39 1.00
N ASP A 139 -13.18 -1.51 1.41
CA ASP A 139 -12.04 -1.49 2.31
C ASP A 139 -10.74 -1.24 1.53
N LEU A 140 -9.95 -0.27 2.01
CA LEU A 140 -8.72 0.14 1.36
C LEU A 140 -7.57 -0.79 1.78
N MET A 141 -6.83 -1.32 0.80
CA MET A 141 -5.66 -2.16 1.04
C MET A 141 -4.68 -2.09 -0.12
N ILE A 142 -3.41 -1.75 0.16
CA ILE A 142 -2.33 -1.79 -0.84
C ILE A 142 -1.90 -3.22 -1.16
N CYS A 143 -1.27 -3.42 -2.32
CA CYS A 143 -0.78 -4.72 -2.78
C CYS A 143 0.11 -5.46 -1.76
N SER A 144 1.05 -4.76 -1.13
CA SER A 144 1.92 -5.32 -0.08
C SER A 144 1.20 -5.55 1.26
N GLU A 145 0.18 -4.74 1.58
CA GLU A 145 -0.66 -4.96 2.75
C GLU A 145 -1.55 -6.19 2.59
N TYR A 146 -2.04 -6.44 1.37
CA TYR A 146 -2.78 -7.66 1.05
C TYR A 146 -1.95 -8.91 1.33
N VAL A 147 -0.73 -8.97 0.79
CA VAL A 147 0.20 -10.07 1.05
C VAL A 147 0.50 -10.18 2.56
N TYR A 148 0.83 -9.06 3.20
CA TYR A 148 1.13 -9.03 4.63
C TYR A 148 -0.04 -9.55 5.49
N ARG A 149 -1.27 -9.13 5.22
CA ARG A 149 -2.45 -9.57 5.97
C ARG A 149 -2.76 -11.05 5.75
N CYS A 150 -2.58 -11.57 4.52
CA CYS A 150 -2.74 -13.01 4.27
C CYS A 150 -1.85 -13.84 5.20
N TYR A 151 -0.60 -13.43 5.35
CA TYR A 151 0.35 -14.10 6.23
C TYR A 151 0.08 -13.84 7.72
N ARG A 152 -0.16 -12.59 8.10
CA ARG A 152 -0.42 -12.21 9.50
C ARG A 152 -1.66 -12.90 10.04
N GLU A 153 -2.74 -12.96 9.26
CA GLU A 153 -3.98 -13.64 9.65
C GLU A 153 -3.89 -15.17 9.55
N ALA A 154 -2.84 -15.68 8.92
CA ALA A 154 -2.44 -17.09 8.97
C ALA A 154 -1.48 -17.40 10.13
N GLY A 155 -1.13 -16.40 10.95
CA GLY A 155 -0.30 -16.56 12.15
C GLY A 155 1.19 -16.23 11.96
N LEU A 156 1.59 -15.72 10.79
CA LEU A 156 2.97 -15.29 10.54
C LEU A 156 3.05 -13.78 10.32
N ASP A 157 3.61 -13.07 11.29
CA ASP A 157 3.88 -11.64 11.16
C ASP A 157 5.16 -11.40 10.35
N LEU A 158 5.04 -11.24 9.02
CA LEU A 158 6.18 -11.04 8.12
C LEU A 158 6.97 -9.76 8.40
N VAL A 159 6.40 -8.77 9.09
CA VAL A 159 7.07 -7.49 9.36
C VAL A 159 6.87 -7.11 10.84
N PRO A 160 7.58 -7.79 11.76
CA PRO A 160 7.41 -7.56 13.19
C PRO A 160 7.64 -6.11 13.59
N GLY A 161 6.74 -5.58 14.42
CA GLY A 161 6.82 -4.19 14.91
C GLY A 161 6.03 -3.18 14.09
N VAL A 162 5.40 -3.60 12.99
CA VAL A 162 4.34 -2.87 12.31
C VAL A 162 3.02 -3.19 13.05
N PRO A 163 2.46 -2.28 13.89
CA PRO A 163 1.24 -2.57 14.64
C PRO A 163 0.10 -2.88 13.66
N GLY A 164 -0.92 -3.65 14.02
CA GLY A 164 -1.94 -4.01 13.04
C GLY A 164 -3.37 -4.01 13.54
N ALA A 165 -4.31 -3.86 12.62
CA ALA A 165 -5.74 -3.94 12.89
C ALA A 165 -6.10 -5.34 13.44
N ALA A 166 -6.99 -5.37 14.44
CA ALA A 166 -7.59 -6.59 14.96
C ALA A 166 -8.32 -7.35 13.84
N ALA A 167 -8.30 -8.68 13.92
CA ALA A 167 -8.92 -9.58 12.94
C ALA A 167 -10.34 -9.12 12.56
N VAL A 168 -10.65 -9.14 11.26
CA VAL A 168 -12.03 -8.96 10.79
C VAL A 168 -12.88 -10.07 11.42
N PRO A 169 -13.92 -9.77 12.22
CA PRO A 169 -14.77 -10.79 12.80
C PRO A 169 -15.60 -11.43 11.67
N GLY A 170 -15.33 -12.68 11.30
CA GLY A 170 -16.24 -13.43 10.42
C GLY A 170 -15.67 -14.61 9.64
N ALA A 171 -14.38 -14.63 9.30
CA ALA A 171 -13.82 -15.73 8.51
C ALA A 171 -13.23 -16.82 9.41
N ALA A 172 -14.09 -17.73 9.88
CA ALA A 172 -13.62 -19.04 10.34
C ALA A 172 -12.97 -19.73 9.15
N VAL A 173 -11.66 -19.98 9.23
CA VAL A 173 -10.97 -20.87 8.30
C VAL A 173 -11.67 -22.22 8.41
N PRO A 174 -12.21 -22.82 7.32
CA PRO A 174 -12.66 -24.19 7.40
C PRO A 174 -11.43 -25.04 7.69
N GLU A 175 -11.41 -25.61 8.90
CA GLU A 175 -10.49 -26.66 9.29
C GLU A 175 -10.48 -27.68 8.15
N ALA A 176 -9.30 -27.88 7.53
CA ALA A 176 -9.15 -28.75 6.38
C ALA A 176 -9.80 -30.10 6.70
N ALA A 177 -10.86 -30.43 5.98
CA ALA A 177 -11.61 -31.65 6.17
C ALA A 177 -10.68 -32.85 5.96
N ALA A 178 -10.22 -33.43 7.07
CA ALA A 178 -9.61 -34.74 7.07
C ALA A 178 -10.66 -35.73 6.54
N ALA A 179 -10.31 -36.43 5.46
CA ALA A 179 -11.12 -37.50 4.89
C ALA A 179 -11.44 -38.59 5.94
N PRO A 180 -12.59 -39.27 5.84
CA PRO A 180 -13.13 -40.09 6.92
C PRO A 180 -12.45 -41.45 6.99
N GLY A 181 -12.07 -41.88 8.20
CA GLY A 181 -11.86 -43.30 8.47
C GLY A 181 -10.84 -43.60 9.57
N ALA A 182 -11.29 -43.55 10.82
CA ALA A 182 -11.03 -44.53 11.89
C ALA A 182 -11.05 -43.84 13.27
N ALA A 183 -12.05 -44.19 14.06
CA ALA A 183 -12.03 -44.09 15.51
C ALA A 183 -12.47 -45.47 16.06
N PRO A 184 -12.33 -45.78 17.36
CA PRO A 184 -11.74 -44.97 18.43
C PRO A 184 -10.78 -45.76 19.35
N GLU A 185 -10.07 -45.08 20.25
CA GLU A 185 -10.13 -45.48 21.66
C GLU A 185 -9.80 -44.31 22.61
N ALA A 186 -10.59 -44.22 23.67
CA ALA A 186 -10.60 -43.16 24.66
C ALA A 186 -9.62 -43.44 25.80
N ALA A 187 -9.02 -42.38 26.37
CA ALA A 187 -8.53 -42.41 27.74
C ALA A 187 -8.55 -41.00 28.34
N ALA A 188 -8.96 -40.93 29.60
CA ALA A 188 -9.40 -39.75 30.32
C ALA A 188 -8.27 -38.86 30.84
N LEU A 189 -8.61 -37.58 31.05
CA LEU A 189 -7.90 -36.59 31.88
C LEU A 189 -7.81 -37.06 33.35
N PRO A 190 -6.87 -36.51 34.13
CA PRO A 190 -7.27 -35.38 34.96
C PRO A 190 -6.20 -34.28 35.17
N GLY A 191 -6.69 -33.04 35.31
CA GLY A 191 -6.27 -32.05 36.31
C GLY A 191 -4.82 -31.55 36.31
N GLY A 192 -4.63 -30.29 35.92
CA GLY A 192 -3.40 -29.53 36.17
C GLY A 192 -3.66 -28.03 36.11
N ALA A 193 -3.32 -27.33 37.19
CA ALA A 193 -3.68 -25.96 37.48
C ALA A 193 -3.03 -24.92 36.55
N VAL A 194 -3.75 -23.82 36.35
CA VAL A 194 -3.27 -22.58 35.70
C VAL A 194 -2.38 -21.83 36.69
N PRO A 195 -1.15 -21.41 36.35
CA PRO A 195 -0.49 -20.34 37.06
C PRO A 195 -0.80 -19.00 36.39
N GLU A 196 -1.37 -18.12 37.20
CA GLU A 196 -1.54 -16.69 36.98
C GLU A 196 -0.15 -16.05 36.87
N ALA A 197 0.20 -15.55 35.68
CA ALA A 197 1.42 -14.77 35.45
C ALA A 197 1.05 -13.31 35.25
N THR A 198 1.18 -12.54 36.34
CA THR A 198 1.16 -11.09 36.36
C THR A 198 2.47 -10.58 35.75
N THR A 199 2.41 -9.87 34.63
CA THR A 199 3.52 -9.02 34.18
C THR A 199 3.00 -7.64 33.81
N ALA A 200 3.57 -6.65 34.50
CA ALA A 200 3.39 -5.22 34.34
C ALA A 200 3.67 -4.73 32.90
N PRO A 201 3.13 -3.56 32.49
CA PRO A 201 3.26 -3.05 31.13
C PRO A 201 4.71 -2.61 30.86
N GLY A 202 5.41 -3.43 30.07
CA GLY A 202 6.68 -3.07 29.45
C GLY A 202 6.43 -2.05 28.35
N ALA A 203 7.23 -0.98 28.35
CA ALA A 203 7.23 0.08 27.36
C ALA A 203 7.24 -0.49 25.93
N VAL A 204 6.33 0.01 25.10
CA VAL A 204 6.33 -0.23 23.65
C VAL A 204 7.62 0.40 23.10
N PRO A 205 8.44 -0.34 22.32
CA PRO A 205 9.60 0.28 21.69
C PRO A 205 9.13 1.34 20.71
N GLU A 206 9.69 2.53 20.89
CA GLU A 206 9.62 3.68 19.99
C GLU A 206 10.04 3.23 18.58
N ALA A 207 9.15 3.44 17.60
CA ALA A 207 9.38 3.11 16.19
C ALA A 207 10.54 3.96 15.62
N ALA A 208 11.78 3.51 15.82
CA ALA A 208 12.98 4.04 15.16
C ALA A 208 13.10 3.44 13.75
N ALA A 209 13.37 4.14 12.65
CA ALA A 209 13.57 5.57 12.37
C ALA A 209 13.29 5.79 10.87
N VAL A 210 12.58 6.86 10.48
CA VAL A 210 12.46 7.31 9.08
C VAL A 210 13.76 8.03 8.70
N PRO A 211 14.55 7.55 7.71
CA PRO A 211 14.30 8.00 6.34
C PRO A 211 14.69 7.02 5.22
N ALA A 212 13.83 6.92 4.22
CA ALA A 212 14.26 6.90 2.82
C ALA A 212 13.47 7.97 2.06
N GLY A 213 14.02 8.45 0.94
CA GLY A 213 13.73 9.73 0.29
C GLY A 213 15.03 10.53 0.08
N PRO A 214 15.10 11.51 -0.84
CA PRO A 214 16.32 12.26 -1.11
C PRO A 214 16.84 12.94 0.16
N GLY A 215 18.16 12.92 0.36
CA GLY A 215 18.83 13.32 1.61
C GLY A 215 18.54 14.75 2.09
N ASP A 216 18.15 15.63 1.18
CA ASP A 216 17.87 17.05 1.42
C ASP A 216 16.36 17.38 1.43
N GLY A 217 15.48 16.37 1.41
CA GLY A 217 14.02 16.57 1.39
C GLY A 217 13.37 16.82 2.76
N VAL A 218 12.10 17.26 2.75
CA VAL A 218 11.28 17.43 3.97
C VAL A 218 10.33 16.24 4.14
N VAL A 219 9.95 15.92 5.38
CA VAL A 219 8.81 15.03 5.61
C VAL A 219 7.54 15.86 5.47
N LEU A 220 6.69 15.53 4.50
CA LEU A 220 5.53 16.37 4.15
C LEU A 220 4.56 16.54 5.33
N MET A 221 4.36 15.50 6.15
CA MET A 221 3.51 15.62 7.34
C MET A 221 4.03 16.66 8.34
N GLU A 222 5.33 16.66 8.65
CA GLU A 222 5.95 17.67 9.52
C GLU A 222 5.86 19.07 8.89
N TRP A 223 6.04 19.14 7.56
CA TRP A 223 5.92 20.37 6.80
C TRP A 223 4.50 20.96 6.86
N LEU A 224 3.45 20.13 6.82
CA LEU A 224 2.04 20.53 6.90
C LEU A 224 1.67 21.06 8.28
N GLU A 225 2.24 20.53 9.35
CA GLU A 225 1.95 20.95 10.74
C GLU A 225 2.35 22.40 11.03
N THR A 226 3.29 22.95 10.25
CA THR A 226 3.79 24.31 10.42
C THR A 226 3.01 25.35 9.62
N ARG A 227 1.98 24.95 8.88
CA ARG A 227 1.26 25.81 7.92
C ARG A 227 -0.23 25.93 8.23
N PRO A 228 -0.84 27.08 7.89
CA PRO A 228 -2.29 27.20 7.92
C PRO A 228 -2.89 26.30 6.83
N LEU A 229 -3.72 25.34 7.25
CA LEU A 229 -4.53 24.55 6.33
C LEU A 229 -5.81 25.31 6.00
N PRO A 230 -6.36 25.15 4.78
CA PRO A 230 -7.65 25.74 4.46
C PRO A 230 -8.73 25.18 5.41
N GLU A 231 -9.60 26.07 5.93
CA GLU A 231 -10.67 25.70 6.87
C GLU A 231 -11.65 24.67 6.27
N SER A 232 -11.77 24.64 4.95
CA SER A 232 -12.48 23.59 4.23
C SER A 232 -11.79 23.30 2.90
N ALA A 233 -11.61 22.02 2.60
CA ALA A 233 -11.23 21.58 1.27
C ALA A 233 -12.51 21.32 0.46
N PRO A 234 -12.58 21.76 -0.81
CA PRO A 234 -13.70 21.42 -1.66
C PRO A 234 -13.82 19.90 -1.76
N VAL A 235 -14.96 19.39 -1.33
CA VAL A 235 -15.30 17.98 -1.48
C VAL A 235 -15.79 17.78 -2.91
N ALA A 236 -14.95 17.20 -3.77
CA ALA A 236 -15.42 16.72 -5.06
C ALA A 236 -16.46 15.62 -4.80
N GLY A 237 -17.66 15.78 -5.38
CA GLY A 237 -18.68 14.73 -5.38
C GLY A 237 -18.22 13.57 -6.25
N ALA A 238 -18.23 12.35 -5.72
CA ALA A 238 -17.79 11.16 -6.44
C ALA A 238 -18.97 10.51 -7.17
N THR A 239 -18.89 10.49 -8.50
CA THR A 239 -19.74 9.65 -9.37
C THR A 239 -18.90 8.86 -10.37
N ALA A 240 -17.56 9.03 -10.32
CA ALA A 240 -16.65 8.44 -11.27
C ALA A 240 -16.31 6.99 -10.90
N ASP A 241 -16.10 6.16 -11.91
CA ASP A 241 -15.62 4.79 -11.74
C ASP A 241 -14.18 4.79 -11.19
N PRO A 242 -13.89 4.15 -10.03
CA PRO A 242 -12.57 4.18 -9.40
C PRO A 242 -11.45 3.70 -10.33
N ALA A 243 -11.71 2.68 -11.15
CA ALA A 243 -10.74 2.16 -12.10
C ALA A 243 -10.37 3.23 -13.14
N ALA A 244 -11.35 3.91 -13.72
CA ALA A 244 -11.12 5.01 -14.66
C ALA A 244 -10.46 6.24 -14.01
N VAL A 245 -10.78 6.55 -12.75
CA VAL A 245 -10.09 7.61 -11.98
C VAL A 245 -8.61 7.30 -11.85
N ALA A 246 -8.31 6.05 -11.51
CA ALA A 246 -6.95 5.64 -11.29
C ALA A 246 -6.13 5.49 -12.56
N GLU A 247 -6.68 4.92 -13.63
CA GLU A 247 -6.00 4.84 -14.93
C GLU A 247 -5.59 6.25 -15.41
N ARG A 248 -6.51 7.21 -15.31
CA ARG A 248 -6.22 8.62 -15.59
C ARG A 248 -5.13 9.17 -14.67
N ALA A 249 -5.25 8.94 -13.37
CA ALA A 249 -4.29 9.43 -12.39
C ALA A 249 -2.88 8.87 -12.61
N GLU A 250 -2.76 7.57 -12.89
CA GLU A 250 -1.49 6.91 -13.19
C GLU A 250 -0.84 7.53 -14.42
N TYR A 251 -1.60 7.74 -15.50
CA TYR A 251 -1.10 8.41 -16.70
C TYR A 251 -0.59 9.84 -16.42
N GLU A 252 -1.41 10.68 -15.76
CA GLU A 252 -1.07 12.08 -15.49
C GLU A 252 0.12 12.23 -14.52
N VAL A 253 0.16 11.39 -13.48
CA VAL A 253 1.25 11.38 -12.51
C VAL A 253 2.54 10.84 -13.12
N ASP A 254 2.47 9.78 -13.93
CA ASP A 254 3.64 9.22 -14.62
C ASP A 254 4.28 10.25 -15.56
N GLU A 255 3.49 11.04 -16.29
CA GLU A 255 4.00 12.11 -17.16
C GLU A 255 4.75 13.20 -16.37
N LEU A 256 4.22 13.63 -15.22
CA LEU A 256 4.87 14.62 -14.36
C LEU A 256 6.16 14.08 -13.74
N LEU A 257 6.15 12.82 -13.30
CA LEU A 257 7.33 12.14 -12.76
C LEU A 257 8.39 11.91 -13.83
N ALA A 258 7.99 11.61 -15.06
CA ALA A 258 8.90 11.48 -16.20
C ALA A 258 9.68 12.79 -16.42
N ARG A 259 8.98 13.93 -16.42
CA ARG A 259 9.63 15.25 -16.54
C ARG A 259 10.59 15.52 -15.39
N TYR A 260 10.18 15.21 -14.15
CA TYR A 260 11.04 15.36 -12.97
C TYR A 260 12.32 14.52 -13.08
N PHE A 261 12.21 13.21 -13.34
CA PHE A 261 13.37 12.33 -13.39
C PHE A 261 14.30 12.65 -14.57
N VAL A 262 13.76 12.99 -15.74
CA VAL A 262 14.57 13.40 -16.89
C VAL A 262 15.35 14.70 -16.60
N ALA A 263 14.75 15.64 -15.88
CA ALA A 263 15.41 16.88 -15.47
C ALA A 263 16.53 16.62 -14.46
N GLU A 264 16.28 15.78 -13.45
CA GLU A 264 17.28 15.42 -12.42
C GLU A 264 18.46 14.62 -12.99
N GLU A 265 18.22 13.74 -13.96
CA GLU A 265 19.28 12.91 -14.56
C GLU A 265 20.13 13.64 -15.60
N GLY A 266 19.81 14.90 -15.92
CA GLY A 266 20.56 15.69 -16.89
C GLY A 266 20.58 15.05 -18.27
N SER A 267 19.41 14.91 -18.91
CA SER A 267 19.21 14.61 -20.34
C SER A 267 20.22 13.63 -20.96
N ALA A 268 19.99 12.32 -20.79
CA ALA A 268 20.65 11.30 -21.61
C ALA A 268 19.70 10.31 -22.30
N VAL A 269 18.47 10.12 -21.82
CA VAL A 269 17.47 9.28 -22.51
C VAL A 269 16.07 9.85 -22.30
N ALA A 270 15.68 10.81 -23.14
CA ALA A 270 14.24 11.04 -23.33
C ALA A 270 13.67 9.78 -24.01
N PRO A 271 12.57 9.19 -23.51
CA PRO A 271 11.96 8.04 -24.17
C PRO A 271 11.59 8.41 -25.61
N ALA A 272 11.78 7.46 -26.54
CA ALA A 272 11.47 7.66 -27.95
C ALA A 272 9.98 8.02 -28.11
N GLY A 273 9.71 9.30 -28.40
CA GLY A 273 8.34 9.84 -28.54
C GLY A 273 8.00 10.96 -27.56
N ALA A 274 8.81 11.26 -26.55
CA ALA A 274 8.61 12.43 -25.70
C ALA A 274 8.94 13.70 -26.50
N VAL A 275 7.91 14.30 -27.10
CA VAL A 275 7.97 15.69 -27.53
C VAL A 275 8.07 16.52 -26.25
N LEU A 276 9.30 16.85 -25.83
CA LEU A 276 9.54 17.93 -24.89
C LEU A 276 9.21 19.23 -25.64
N GLU A 277 7.92 19.53 -25.75
CA GLU A 277 7.51 20.89 -26.10
C GLU A 277 8.15 21.83 -25.08
N VAL A 278 8.83 22.84 -25.61
CA VAL A 278 9.46 23.91 -24.84
C VAL A 278 8.48 24.35 -23.77
N GLU A 279 8.91 24.20 -22.52
CA GLU A 279 8.18 24.52 -21.30
C GLU A 279 7.53 25.90 -21.46
N ALA A 280 6.26 25.93 -21.85
CA ALA A 280 5.41 27.05 -21.50
C ALA A 280 5.57 27.16 -19.99
N VAL A 281 5.99 28.33 -19.49
CA VAL A 281 6.23 28.58 -18.07
C VAL A 281 4.92 28.27 -17.34
N LEU A 282 4.75 27.02 -16.94
CA LEU A 282 3.60 26.60 -16.18
C LEU A 282 3.67 27.37 -14.87
N PRO A 283 2.53 27.83 -14.33
CA PRO A 283 2.54 28.49 -13.03
C PRO A 283 3.25 27.61 -11.99
N GLU A 284 3.97 28.24 -11.08
CA GLU A 284 4.57 27.56 -9.94
C GLU A 284 3.45 27.06 -9.02
N VAL A 285 3.64 25.86 -8.46
CA VAL A 285 2.70 25.30 -7.49
C VAL A 285 3.02 25.85 -6.11
N THR A 286 2.07 26.59 -5.51
CA THR A 286 2.30 27.29 -4.25
C THR A 286 2.22 26.36 -3.04
N ASP A 287 2.68 26.84 -1.88
CA ASP A 287 2.56 26.08 -0.61
C ASP A 287 1.09 25.87 -0.23
N GLU A 288 0.25 26.87 -0.50
CA GLU A 288 -1.20 26.81 -0.26
C GLU A 288 -1.88 25.74 -1.12
N GLU A 289 -1.45 25.58 -2.38
CA GLU A 289 -1.99 24.54 -3.26
C GLU A 289 -1.63 23.13 -2.78
N ILE A 290 -0.40 22.90 -2.31
CA ILE A 290 0.01 21.62 -1.72
C ILE A 290 -0.77 21.35 -0.43
N ALA A 291 -0.88 22.36 0.45
CA ALA A 291 -1.64 22.25 1.69
C ALA A 291 -3.13 21.95 1.43
N ALA A 292 -3.72 22.58 0.41
CA ALA A 292 -5.10 22.31 -0.01
C ALA A 292 -5.29 20.89 -0.56
N ALA A 293 -4.37 20.40 -1.39
CA ALA A 293 -4.42 19.02 -1.90
C ALA A 293 -4.28 17.99 -0.77
N ALA A 294 -3.36 18.21 0.18
CA ALA A 294 -3.22 17.37 1.37
C ALA A 294 -4.49 17.42 2.24
N ALA A 295 -5.09 18.60 2.42
CA ALA A 295 -6.32 18.75 3.18
C ALA A 295 -7.50 18.00 2.53
N ALA A 296 -7.60 18.05 1.19
CA ALA A 296 -8.59 17.28 0.44
C ALA A 296 -8.41 15.78 0.62
N LEU A 297 -7.16 15.28 0.60
CA LEU A 297 -6.84 13.89 0.88
C LEU A 297 -7.23 13.50 2.32
N GLY A 298 -6.92 14.33 3.30
CA GLY A 298 -7.31 14.12 4.70
C GLY A 298 -8.82 14.05 4.89
N ALA A 299 -9.57 14.92 4.22
CA ALA A 299 -11.04 14.90 4.25
C ALA A 299 -11.62 13.66 3.55
N ALA A 300 -11.02 13.19 2.46
CA ALA A 300 -11.41 11.94 1.80
C ALA A 300 -11.13 10.72 2.70
N ALA A 301 -9.97 10.70 3.35
CA ALA A 301 -9.57 9.67 4.31
C ALA A 301 -10.50 9.59 5.53
N ALA A 302 -10.89 10.74 6.09
CA ALA A 302 -11.82 10.81 7.21
C ALA A 302 -13.19 10.19 6.85
N ARG A 303 -13.68 10.45 5.64
CA ARG A 303 -14.94 9.88 5.13
C ARG A 303 -14.85 8.38 4.89
N ALA A 304 -13.75 7.90 4.35
CA ALA A 304 -13.53 6.47 4.11
C ALA A 304 -13.62 5.63 5.38
N ARG A 305 -13.38 6.24 6.55
CA ARG A 305 -13.43 5.59 7.86
C ARG A 305 -14.82 5.56 8.50
N GLN A 306 -15.81 6.26 7.93
CA GLN A 306 -17.17 6.33 8.48
C GLN A 306 -18.21 5.71 7.53
N PRO A 307 -18.20 4.38 7.33
CA PRO A 307 -19.20 3.73 6.49
C PRO A 307 -20.61 3.91 7.10
N GLY A 308 -21.49 4.61 6.37
CA GLY A 308 -22.92 4.76 6.70
C GLY A 308 -23.31 5.92 7.62
N GLY A 309 -22.40 6.83 7.98
CA GLY A 309 -22.69 7.97 8.86
C GLY A 309 -22.85 9.29 8.11
N ALA A 310 -23.89 10.06 8.43
CA ALA A 310 -23.92 11.48 8.10
C ALA A 310 -22.70 12.14 8.76
N VAL A 311 -21.74 12.59 7.96
CA VAL A 311 -20.60 13.35 8.46
C VAL A 311 -21.19 14.57 9.16
N MET A 312 -21.07 14.66 10.49
CA MET A 312 -21.24 15.96 11.12
C MET A 312 -20.15 16.83 10.51
N GLU A 313 -20.58 17.88 9.81
CA GLU A 313 -19.75 18.91 9.16
C GLU A 313 -18.91 19.73 10.18
N SER A 314 -18.70 19.20 11.40
CA SER A 314 -17.70 19.70 12.32
C SER A 314 -16.32 19.63 11.68
N ALA A 315 -15.51 20.65 11.96
CA ALA A 315 -14.15 20.82 11.46
C ALA A 315 -13.38 19.50 11.48
N ILE A 316 -13.26 18.86 10.31
CA ILE A 316 -12.35 17.74 10.12
C ILE A 316 -10.96 18.32 10.39
N ASP A 317 -10.16 17.64 11.20
CA ASP A 317 -8.72 17.90 11.28
C ASP A 317 -8.04 17.11 10.15
N PRO A 318 -7.79 17.69 8.97
CA PRO A 318 -7.23 16.95 7.84
C PRO A 318 -5.85 16.36 8.14
N VAL A 319 -4.99 17.04 8.91
CA VAL A 319 -3.69 16.47 9.29
C VAL A 319 -3.86 15.34 10.28
N GLY A 320 -4.76 15.48 11.26
CA GLY A 320 -5.16 14.38 12.14
C GLY A 320 -5.73 13.20 11.37
N ALA A 321 -6.55 13.43 10.35
CA ALA A 321 -7.13 12.39 9.50
C ALA A 321 -6.11 11.70 8.60
N LEU A 322 -5.16 12.44 8.01
CA LEU A 322 -4.02 11.87 7.28
C LEU A 322 -3.14 11.04 8.21
N ARG A 323 -2.77 11.61 9.37
CA ARG A 323 -1.99 10.90 10.38
C ARG A 323 -2.73 9.63 10.74
N SER A 324 -4.02 9.71 11.06
CA SER A 324 -4.85 8.56 11.36
C SER A 324 -4.86 7.54 10.19
N LEU A 325 -5.05 7.98 8.95
CA LEU A 325 -5.02 7.11 7.76
C LEU A 325 -3.72 6.29 7.69
N PHE A 326 -2.58 6.88 8.02
CA PHE A 326 -1.27 6.24 7.89
C PHE A 326 -0.65 5.77 9.22
N SER A 327 -1.22 6.13 10.37
CA SER A 327 -0.74 5.82 11.72
C SER A 327 -1.67 4.90 12.51
N THR A 328 -2.99 4.98 12.27
CA THR A 328 -3.99 4.06 12.85
C THR A 328 -4.40 2.94 11.90
N ASN A 329 -4.19 3.08 10.58
CA ASN A 329 -3.94 1.88 9.76
C ASN A 329 -2.46 1.56 9.91
N ALA A 330 -2.10 1.05 11.08
CA ALA A 330 -0.76 0.61 11.35
C ALA A 330 -0.28 -0.51 10.39
N ASN A 331 -1.10 -0.94 9.44
CA ASN A 331 -0.82 -1.92 8.39
C ASN A 331 -0.19 -1.35 7.09
N PHE A 332 0.37 -0.14 7.07
CA PHE A 332 1.04 0.37 5.86
C PHE A 332 2.40 -0.33 5.64
N VAL A 333 2.32 -1.60 5.24
CA VAL A 333 3.47 -2.42 4.85
C VAL A 333 3.77 -2.11 3.39
N THR A 334 4.95 -1.57 3.12
CA THR A 334 5.41 -1.26 1.78
C THR A 334 6.00 -2.51 1.10
N PRO A 335 6.14 -2.51 -0.25
CA PRO A 335 6.88 -3.57 -0.94
C PRO A 335 8.31 -3.73 -0.43
N ARG A 336 8.97 -2.63 -0.02
CA ARG A 336 10.30 -2.70 0.61
C ARG A 336 10.28 -3.45 1.92
N ASP A 337 9.28 -3.23 2.77
CA ASP A 337 9.19 -3.90 4.07
C ASP A 337 9.10 -5.43 3.92
N LEU A 338 8.38 -5.91 2.90
CA LEU A 338 8.37 -7.33 2.53
C LEU A 338 9.74 -7.77 1.98
N HIS A 339 10.37 -6.98 1.12
CA HIS A 339 11.66 -7.32 0.53
C HIS A 339 12.78 -7.47 1.58
N VAL A 340 12.79 -6.62 2.61
CA VAL A 340 13.81 -6.63 3.66
C VAL A 340 13.39 -7.42 4.90
N SER A 341 12.25 -8.11 4.86
CA SER A 341 11.78 -8.95 5.96
C SER A 341 12.81 -10.04 6.27
N ALA A 342 13.16 -10.18 7.54
CA ALA A 342 14.05 -11.25 8.01
C ALA A 342 13.39 -12.64 7.98
N LEU A 343 12.07 -12.71 7.77
CA LEU A 343 11.30 -13.96 7.70
C LEU A 343 11.10 -14.44 6.27
N LEU A 344 11.53 -13.65 5.28
CA LEU A 344 11.50 -14.00 3.87
C LEU A 344 12.92 -14.12 3.33
N HIS A 345 13.18 -15.15 2.54
CA HIS A 345 14.44 -15.30 1.80
C HIS A 345 14.18 -15.34 0.30
N GLU A 346 15.08 -14.73 -0.48
CA GLU A 346 15.04 -14.79 -1.94
C GLU A 346 15.35 -16.23 -2.40
N VAL A 347 14.42 -16.84 -3.14
CA VAL A 347 14.58 -18.20 -3.71
C VAL A 347 14.86 -18.17 -5.20
N ASP A 348 14.39 -17.13 -5.91
CA ASP A 348 14.65 -16.94 -7.33
C ASP A 348 14.53 -15.45 -7.70
N ARG A 349 15.15 -15.07 -8.82
CA ARG A 349 15.08 -13.73 -9.39
C ARG A 349 15.12 -13.82 -10.91
N VAL A 350 14.07 -13.28 -11.53
CA VAL A 350 13.96 -13.21 -12.99
C VAL A 350 14.08 -11.75 -13.42
N PRO A 351 15.02 -11.40 -14.31
CA PRO A 351 15.17 -10.05 -14.86
C PRO A 351 14.13 -9.72 -15.94
#